data_AF-A0AAW2XVD9-F1
#
_entry.id   AF-A0AAW2XVD9-F1
#
_cell.length_a   1.000
_cell.length_b   1.000
_cell.length_c   1.000
_cell.angle_alpha   90.00
_cell.angle_beta   90.00
_cell.angle_gamma   90.00
#
_symmetry.space_group_name_H-M   'P 1'
#
loop_
_entity.id
_entity.type
_entity.pdbx_description
1 polymer ?
#
loop_
_entity_poly.entity_id
_entity_poly.type
_entity_poly.pdbx_seq_one_letter_code
_entity_poly.pdbx_strand_id
1 'polypeptide(L)' 'MSVERRDLWDALRAISVGASLWIMSGDFNIVLSLEERSGGAAPSSVAMSDFHDAIADCALVDVGYTRRPYTWYSRQL' A
#
# COMPACT_ATOMS: atom_id res chain seq x y z
N MET A 1 -6.21 7.36 -10.26
CA MET A 1 -6.31 7.45 -8.79
C MET A 1 -7.64 8.11 -8.42
N SER A 2 -8.37 7.64 -7.40
CA SER A 2 -9.56 8.36 -6.90
C SER A 2 -9.14 9.58 -6.07
N VAL A 3 -10.02 10.57 -5.93
CA VAL A 3 -9.74 11.78 -5.15
C VAL A 3 -9.43 11.41 -3.69
N GLU A 4 -10.19 10.47 -3.13
CA GLU A 4 -10.03 10.01 -1.74
C GLU A 4 -8.66 9.36 -1.50
N ARG A 5 -8.12 8.65 -2.50
CA ARG A 5 -6.78 8.07 -2.41
C ARG A 5 -5.69 9.11 -2.46
N ARG A 6 -5.86 10.13 -3.30
CA ARG A 6 -4.92 11.26 -3.37
C ARG A 6 -4.84 11.97 -2.02
N ASP A 7 -6.00 12.28 -1.45
CA ASP A 7 -6.12 12.96 -0.16
C ASP A 7 -5.49 12.14 0.98
N LEU A 8 -5.68 10.82 0.97
CA LEU A 8 -5.03 9.92 1.92
C LEU A 8 -3.50 10.00 1.83
N TRP A 9 -2.93 9.92 0.64
CA TRP A 9 -1.47 9.99 0.46
C TRP A 9 -0.91 11.35 0.86
N ASP A 10 -1.60 12.43 0.52
CA ASP A 10 -1.19 13.78 0.91
C ASP A 10 -1.26 13.99 2.43
N ALA A 11 -2.26 13.41 3.11
CA ALA A 11 -2.34 13.42 4.57
C ALA A 11 -1.19 12.62 5.23
N LEU A 12 -0.83 11.46 4.68
CA LEU A 12 0.27 10.64 5.19
C LEU A 12 1.62 11.33 5.04
N ARG A 13 1.85 12.03 3.91
CA ARG A 13 3.02 12.88 3.71
C ARG A 13 3.08 14.03 4.72
N ALA A 14 1.95 14.65 5.04
CA ALA A 14 1.92 15.71 6.05
C ALA A 14 2.28 15.17 7.45
N ILE A 15 1.82 13.96 7.79
CA ILE A 15 2.17 13.29 9.05
C ILE A 15 3.66 12.94 9.09
N SER A 16 4.22 12.43 7.98
CA SER A 16 5.61 11.98 7.93
C SER A 16 6.61 13.11 8.24
N VAL A 17 6.33 14.33 7.80
CA VAL A 17 7.19 15.52 8.05
C VAL A 17 7.31 15.85 9.54
N GLY A 18 6.26 15.60 10.34
CA GLY A 18 6.24 15.92 11.77
C GLY A 18 6.62 14.75 12.69
N ALA A 19 6.72 13.53 12.15
CA ALA A 19 6.93 12.32 12.95
C ALA A 19 8.41 11.97 13.08
N SER A 20 8.89 11.80 14.32
CA SER A 20 10.25 11.29 14.56
C SER A 20 10.36 9.78 14.34
N LEU A 21 9.30 9.04 14.68
CA LEU A 21 9.13 7.60 14.47
C LEU A 21 7.63 7.32 14.31
N TRP A 22 7.24 6.64 13.24
CA TRP A 22 5.84 6.28 13.02
C TRP A 22 5.69 4.98 12.23
N ILE A 23 4.52 4.38 12.38
CA ILE A 23 4.11 3.16 11.69
C ILE A 23 2.76 3.45 11.05
N MET A 24 2.60 3.00 9.81
CA MET A 24 1.31 2.99 9.12
C MET A 24 0.87 1.54 8.96
N SER A 25 -0.38 1.24 9.35
CA SER A 25 -0.98 -0.08 9.18
C SER A 25 -2.46 0.08 8.84
N GLY A 26 -2.94 -0.71 7.89
CA GLY A 26 -4.32 -0.66 7.41
C GLY A 26 -4.53 -1.56 6.20
N ASP A 27 -5.78 -1.68 5.76
CA ASP A 27 -6.10 -2.33 4.49
C ASP A 27 -5.97 -1.32 3.34
N PHE A 28 -4.83 -1.35 2.66
CA PHE A 28 -4.57 -0.47 1.53
C PHE A 28 -5.26 -0.93 0.25
N ASN A 29 -5.80 -2.14 0.14
CA ASN A 29 -6.40 -2.68 -1.10
C ASN A 29 -5.52 -2.48 -2.38
N ILE A 30 -4.20 -2.38 -2.22
CA ILE A 30 -3.21 -2.19 -3.28
C ILE A 30 -2.02 -3.10 -2.95
N VAL A 31 -1.43 -3.73 -3.96
CA VAL A 31 -0.19 -4.52 -3.84
C VAL A 31 1.01 -3.71 -4.35
N LEU A 32 2.19 -3.93 -3.81
CA LEU A 32 3.45 -3.31 -4.23
C LEU A 32 4.16 -4.12 -5.33
N SER A 33 3.89 -5.43 -5.40
CA SER A 33 4.41 -6.32 -6.43
C SER A 33 3.31 -7.23 -6.96
N LEU A 34 3.46 -7.66 -8.22
CA LEU A 34 2.58 -8.69 -8.81
C LEU A 34 2.68 -10.02 -8.07
N GLU A 35 3.81 -10.28 -7.39
CA GLU A 35 4.06 -11.50 -6.62
C GLU A 35 3.24 -11.58 -5.32
N GLU A 36 2.73 -10.45 -4.82
CA GLU A 36 1.90 -10.37 -3.61
C GLU A 36 0.44 -10.74 -3.87
N ARG A 37 0.09 -11.05 -5.13
CA ARG A 37 -1.25 -11.45 -5.53
C ARG A 37 -1.21 -12.73 -6.36
N SER A 38 -2.17 -13.60 -6.12
CA SER A 38 -2.39 -14.79 -6.94
C SER A 38 -3.81 -14.82 -7.49
N GLY A 39 -3.93 -14.99 -8.82
CA GLY A 39 -5.19 -15.02 -9.54
C GLY A 39 -5.91 -13.66 -9.66
N GLY A 40 -7.13 -13.71 -10.22
CA GLY A 40 -7.95 -12.53 -10.48
C GLY A 40 -7.44 -11.65 -11.63
N ALA A 41 -8.03 -10.46 -11.77
CA ALA A 41 -7.58 -9.47 -12.74
C ALA A 41 -6.23 -8.85 -12.33
N ALA A 42 -5.45 -8.41 -13.32
CA ALA A 42 -4.20 -7.70 -13.07
C ALA A 42 -4.44 -6.43 -12.23
N PRO A 43 -3.61 -6.15 -11.21
CA PRO A 43 -3.70 -4.92 -10.45
C PRO A 43 -3.38 -3.70 -11.32
N SER A 44 -3.89 -2.53 -10.94
CA SER A 44 -3.62 -1.29 -11.67
C SER A 44 -2.18 -0.85 -11.45
N SER A 45 -1.35 -0.89 -12.51
CA SER A 45 0.05 -0.43 -12.46
C SER A 45 0.19 1.02 -11.99
N VAL A 46 -0.75 1.88 -12.38
CA VAL A 46 -0.80 3.27 -11.93
C VAL A 46 -1.00 3.34 -10.41
N ALA A 47 -1.99 2.63 -9.87
CA ALA A 47 -2.24 2.62 -8.43
C ALA A 47 -1.07 2.01 -7.63
N MET A 48 -0.38 1.02 -8.20
CA MET A 48 0.83 0.45 -7.59
C MET A 48 1.98 1.47 -7.56
N SER A 49 2.22 2.17 -8.68
CA SER A 49 3.24 3.22 -8.76
C SER A 49 2.96 4.33 -7.76
N ASP A 50 1.71 4.79 -7.71
CA ASP A 50 1.28 5.84 -6.78
C ASP A 50 1.50 5.45 -5.31
N PHE A 51 1.30 4.17 -4.98
CA PHE A 51 1.51 3.65 -3.63
C PHE A 51 3.01 3.51 -3.30
N HIS A 52 3.83 3.09 -4.27
CA HIS A 52 5.30 3.12 -4.16
C HIS A 52 5.81 4.54 -3.88
N ASP A 53 5.34 5.53 -4.63
CA ASP A 53 5.73 6.93 -4.44
C ASP A 53 5.34 7.43 -3.04
N ALA A 54 4.13 7.12 -2.58
CA ALA A 54 3.68 7.50 -1.24
C ALA A 54 4.56 6.90 -0.12
N ILE A 55 4.98 5.63 -0.25
CA ILE A 55 5.88 4.98 0.70
C ILE A 55 7.27 5.63 0.68
N ALA A 56 7.79 5.92 -0.52
CA ALA A 56 9.09 6.56 -0.70
C ALA A 56 9.11 7.98 -0.13
N ASP A 57 8.11 8.81 -0.45
CA ASP A 57 7.94 10.18 0.07
C ASP A 57 7.86 10.21 1.60
N CYS A 58 7.31 9.15 2.19
CA CYS A 58 7.14 8.99 3.63
C CYS A 58 8.37 8.37 4.32
N ALA A 59 9.41 8.00 3.57
CA ALA A 59 10.57 7.24 4.05
C ALA A 59 10.18 5.98 4.84
N LEU A 60 9.08 5.34 4.45
CA LEU A 60 8.59 4.13 5.09
C LEU A 60 9.34 2.92 4.53
N VAL A 61 9.53 1.92 5.40
CA VAL A 61 10.09 0.62 5.02
C VAL A 61 9.07 -0.46 5.34
N ASP A 62 8.99 -1.47 4.49
CA ASP A 62 8.20 -2.65 4.82
C ASP A 62 8.85 -3.39 6.01
N VAL A 63 8.05 -3.64 7.04
CA VAL A 63 8.44 -4.43 8.22
C VAL A 63 8.61 -5.91 7.84
N GLY A 64 8.03 -6.31 6.72
CA GLY A 64 8.01 -7.68 6.25
C GLY A 64 7.05 -8.54 7.05
N TYR A 65 6.87 -9.78 6.59
CA TYR A 65 5.98 -10.73 7.23
C TYR A 65 6.45 -12.17 7.00
N THR A 66 6.30 -13.05 7.98
CA THR A 66 7.00 -14.35 8.02
C THR A 66 6.14 -15.61 7.85
N ARG A 67 4.81 -15.51 7.76
CA ARG A 67 3.90 -16.69 7.80
C ARG A 67 3.02 -16.85 6.55
N ARG A 68 1.74 -16.50 6.63
CA ARG A 68 0.80 -16.39 5.49
C ARG A 68 1.16 -15.25 4.48
N PRO A 69 1.60 -15.54 3.25
CA PRO A 69 2.03 -14.52 2.30
C PRO A 69 0.91 -13.59 1.80
N TYR A 70 -0.35 -13.89 2.11
CA TYR A 70 -1.51 -13.11 1.69
C TYR A 70 -2.33 -12.67 2.92
N THR A 71 -2.79 -11.41 2.89
CA THR A 71 -3.65 -10.82 3.92
C THR A 71 -5.15 -10.95 3.60
N TRP A 72 -5.50 -11.34 2.38
CA TRP A 72 -6.88 -11.46 1.91
C TRP A 72 -7.10 -12.68 1.01
N TYR A 73 -8.31 -13.23 1.04
CA TYR A 73 -8.74 -14.35 0.19
C TYR A 73 -10.16 -14.12 -0.33
N SER A 74 -10.36 -14.20 -1.65
CA SER A 74 -11.68 -14.20 -2.28
C SER A 74 -12.27 -15.60 -2.27
N ARG A 75 -13.51 -15.77 -1.79
CA ARG A 75 -14.34 -16.93 -2.15
C ARG A 75 -15.03 -16.66 -3.48
N GLN A 76 -14.28 -16.61 -4.57
CA GLN A 76 -14.87 -16.70 -5.90
C GLN A 76 -14.58 -18.11 -6.42
N LEU A 77 -15.59 -18.97 -6.25
CA LEU A 77 -15.81 -20.16 -7.08
C LEU A 77 -16.34 -19.72 -8.44
#